data_AF-A0A836TLT9-F1
#
_entry.id   AF-A0A836TLT9-F1
#
_cell.length_a   1.000
_cell.length_b   1.000
_cell.length_c   1.000
_cell.angle_alpha   90.00
_cell.angle_beta   90.00
_cell.angle_gamma   90.00
#
_symmetry.space_group_name_H-M   'P 1'
#
loop_
_entity.id
_entity.type
_entity.pdbx_description
1 polymer ?
#
loop_
_entity_poly.entity_id
_entity_poly.type
_entity_poly.pdbx_seq_one_letter_code
_entity_poly.pdbx_strand_id
1 'polypeptide(L)'
;MRNNAMMYTQRVLFLVLIVLPIKSLLAWEVSGYSGIESLGFWEPPLESQQQSHYLSGVIEAEFYHEWNDGRDSLVFVPFFRWSEHDDQRTHFDIRELNWVTVADLWELRVGIRKEFWGVTESQHLVDIINQTDRVENSDTEDKLGQPMINVALINPDGGTLDLFLLTGFREAVFPGLQGRLRLSPRVNTEQAFYEKQGIEKHLGYAMRYTQSVQQWDFALSFFHGTSRSPRFLREKDNNGGYQFTAHYEQINQAGVELQFTEGNWLWKLESIVREGQGRSYFAGTGGLEYTWFNVFSGGADFGVLVEYMYDSRGFNAPVFYQDDFMTGFRLTLNDIQSSELLAGMIIDRRRRTQSYSIEASRRLGDSWKMALELRLLTQVAESDFSYSLRNDDQLRFELSYHF
;
A
#
# COMPACT_ATOMS: atom_id res chain seq x y z
N MET A 1 19.22 -52.09 16.00
CA MET A 1 17.82 -51.92 15.58
C MET A 1 17.74 -50.61 14.82
N ARG A 2 17.56 -50.72 13.50
CA ARG A 2 17.41 -49.59 12.57
C ARG A 2 16.03 -48.97 12.81
N ASN A 3 15.95 -47.67 13.07
CA ASN A 3 14.71 -46.92 12.92
C ASN A 3 14.93 -45.80 11.91
N ASN A 4 14.01 -45.80 10.95
CA ASN A 4 14.07 -45.16 9.66
C ASN A 4 14.04 -43.63 9.75
N ALA A 5 14.99 -42.99 9.07
CA ALA A 5 14.86 -41.62 8.62
C ALA A 5 13.89 -41.63 7.42
N MET A 6 12.70 -41.08 7.62
CA MET A 6 11.71 -40.90 6.57
C MET A 6 11.97 -39.53 5.92
N MET A 7 12.63 -39.54 4.76
CA MET A 7 12.73 -38.39 3.86
C MET A 7 11.33 -37.95 3.45
N TYR A 8 10.86 -36.82 3.97
CA TYR A 8 9.72 -36.11 3.37
C TYR A 8 10.22 -35.40 2.11
N THR A 9 10.00 -36.03 0.96
CA THR A 9 10.09 -35.36 -0.33
C THR A 9 8.79 -34.58 -0.51
N GLN A 10 8.80 -33.28 -0.21
CA GLN A 10 7.68 -32.41 -0.58
C GLN A 10 7.66 -32.29 -2.11
N ARG A 11 6.76 -33.06 -2.74
CA ARG A 11 6.36 -32.84 -4.12
C ARG A 11 5.36 -31.69 -4.12
N VAL A 12 5.83 -30.46 -4.34
CA VAL A 12 4.97 -29.33 -4.65
C VAL A 12 4.38 -29.58 -6.04
N LEU A 13 3.12 -29.99 -6.09
CA LEU A 13 2.37 -30.12 -7.32
C LEU A 13 1.82 -28.72 -7.66
N PHE A 14 2.45 -28.01 -8.59
CA PHE A 14 1.87 -26.80 -9.17
C PHE A 14 0.62 -27.21 -9.95
N LEU A 15 -0.55 -26.98 -9.36
CA LEU A 15 -1.82 -27.13 -10.06
C LEU A 15 -2.09 -25.82 -10.78
N VAL A 16 -1.66 -25.73 -12.04
CA VAL A 16 -2.09 -24.66 -12.95
C VAL A 16 -3.59 -24.83 -13.13
N LEU A 17 -4.38 -23.97 -12.49
CA LEU A 17 -5.81 -23.90 -12.73
C LEU A 17 -6.01 -23.26 -14.10
N ILE A 18 -6.14 -24.10 -15.13
CA ILE A 18 -6.58 -23.64 -16.45
C ILE A 18 -8.02 -23.16 -16.27
N VAL A 19 -8.21 -21.84 -16.25
CA VAL A 19 -9.54 -21.23 -16.34
C VAL A 19 -10.04 -21.51 -17.76
N LEU A 20 -10.83 -22.57 -17.90
CA LEU A 20 -11.60 -22.82 -19.11
C LEU A 20 -12.62 -21.69 -19.27
N PRO A 21 -12.87 -21.18 -20.49
CA PRO A 21 -13.88 -20.17 -20.73
C PRO A 21 -15.27 -20.79 -20.49
N ILE A 22 -15.77 -20.65 -19.27
CA ILE A 22 -17.17 -20.92 -18.95
C ILE A 22 -17.95 -19.76 -19.57
N LYS A 23 -18.67 -20.02 -20.67
CA LYS A 23 -19.69 -19.08 -21.14
C LYS A 23 -20.78 -19.01 -20.07
N SER A 24 -20.68 -18.03 -19.18
CA SER A 24 -21.69 -17.78 -18.16
C SER A 24 -22.96 -17.26 -18.82
N LEU A 25 -24.10 -17.71 -18.31
CA LEU A 25 -25.44 -17.21 -18.66
C LEU A 25 -25.67 -15.74 -18.23
N LEU A 26 -24.67 -15.13 -17.59
CA LEU A 26 -24.58 -13.75 -17.14
C LEU A 26 -23.32 -13.17 -17.80
N ALA A 27 -23.42 -12.00 -18.43
CA ALA A 27 -22.29 -11.32 -19.06
C ALA A 27 -21.33 -10.78 -17.98
N TRP A 28 -20.53 -11.67 -17.40
CA TRP A 28 -19.42 -11.31 -16.53
C TRP A 28 -18.20 -11.05 -17.40
N GLU A 29 -17.61 -9.87 -17.24
CA GLU A 29 -16.28 -9.60 -17.74
C GLU A 29 -15.28 -10.14 -16.71
N VAL A 30 -14.28 -10.88 -17.19
CA VAL A 30 -13.25 -11.47 -16.34
C VAL A 30 -11.92 -10.97 -16.84
N SER A 31 -11.17 -10.33 -15.96
CA SER A 31 -9.82 -9.83 -16.21
C SER A 31 -8.95 -10.14 -15.00
N GLY A 32 -7.66 -9.82 -15.07
CA GLY A 32 -6.77 -9.92 -13.91
C GLY A 32 -5.35 -10.30 -14.31
N TYR A 33 -4.59 -10.85 -13.37
CA TYR A 33 -3.25 -11.34 -13.63
C TYR A 33 -2.84 -12.50 -12.74
N SER A 34 -1.86 -13.26 -13.22
CA SER A 34 -1.10 -14.21 -12.44
C SER A 34 0.40 -13.90 -12.55
N GLY A 35 1.10 -13.88 -11.44
CA GLY A 35 2.50 -13.46 -11.36
C GLY A 35 3.40 -14.44 -10.62
N ILE A 36 4.69 -14.41 -10.97
CA ILE A 36 5.77 -15.04 -10.21
C ILE A 36 6.73 -13.94 -9.80
N GLU A 37 7.10 -13.94 -8.52
CA GLU A 37 8.00 -12.96 -7.92
C GLU A 37 9.21 -13.67 -7.30
N SER A 38 10.40 -13.11 -7.56
CA SER A 38 11.65 -13.46 -6.90
C SER A 38 12.14 -12.27 -6.09
N LEU A 39 12.24 -12.43 -4.78
CA LEU A 39 12.74 -11.42 -3.85
C LEU A 39 14.06 -11.89 -3.23
N GLY A 40 15.16 -11.21 -3.55
CA GLY A 40 16.51 -11.52 -3.05
C GLY A 40 17.05 -10.40 -2.17
N PHE A 41 17.84 -10.76 -1.16
CA PHE A 41 18.52 -9.85 -0.24
C PHE A 41 20.03 -9.98 -0.37
N TRP A 42 20.75 -8.86 -0.44
CA TRP A 42 22.22 -8.87 -0.54
C TRP A 42 22.88 -9.24 0.79
N GLU A 43 22.38 -8.70 1.88
CA GLU A 43 22.98 -8.87 3.20
C GLU A 43 22.43 -10.11 3.94
N PRO A 44 23.25 -10.76 4.79
CA PRO A 44 22.78 -11.85 5.63
C PRO A 44 21.62 -11.46 6.55
N PRO A 45 20.70 -12.39 6.85
CA PRO A 45 19.56 -12.14 7.72
C PRO A 45 19.96 -11.69 9.12
N LEU A 46 19.13 -10.84 9.73
CA LEU A 46 19.30 -10.41 11.12
C LEU A 46 18.97 -11.52 12.11
N GLU A 47 18.02 -12.39 11.76
CA GLU A 47 17.58 -13.51 12.59
C GLU A 47 17.73 -14.85 11.85
N SER A 48 18.15 -15.90 12.56
CA SER A 48 18.52 -17.20 11.98
C SER A 48 17.42 -17.93 11.19
N GLN A 49 16.16 -17.56 11.41
CA GLN A 49 14.99 -18.16 10.79
C GLN A 49 14.69 -17.55 9.41
N GLN A 50 15.21 -16.35 9.13
CA GLN A 50 15.02 -15.64 7.87
C GLN A 50 15.94 -16.20 6.78
N GLN A 51 15.55 -16.01 5.52
CA GLN A 51 16.27 -16.50 4.35
C GLN A 51 16.79 -15.32 3.51
N SER A 52 17.79 -15.56 2.64
CA SER A 52 18.31 -14.53 1.74
C SER A 52 17.54 -14.42 0.42
N HIS A 53 16.61 -15.33 0.16
CA HIS A 53 15.82 -15.37 -1.07
C HIS A 53 14.44 -15.96 -0.79
N TYR A 54 13.43 -15.44 -1.49
CA TYR A 54 12.03 -15.84 -1.40
C TYR A 54 11.44 -15.92 -2.81
N LEU A 55 10.81 -17.05 -3.12
CA LEU A 55 9.96 -17.19 -4.30
C LEU A 55 8.49 -17.06 -3.88
N SER A 56 7.70 -16.32 -4.65
CA SER A 56 6.26 -16.23 -4.44
C SER A 56 5.49 -16.26 -5.76
N GLY A 57 4.22 -16.67 -5.69
CA GLY A 57 3.30 -16.67 -6.81
C GLY A 57 1.98 -16.03 -6.40
N VAL A 58 1.37 -15.28 -7.31
CA VAL A 58 0.15 -14.51 -7.05
C VAL A 58 -0.87 -14.71 -8.16
N ILE A 59 -2.15 -14.67 -7.80
CA ILE A 59 -3.25 -14.53 -8.74
C ILE A 59 -4.27 -13.55 -8.17
N GLU A 60 -4.64 -12.57 -8.98
CA GLU A 60 -5.72 -11.63 -8.73
C GLU A 60 -6.63 -11.66 -9.95
N ALA A 61 -7.89 -12.04 -9.75
CA ALA A 61 -8.88 -12.03 -10.80
C ALA A 61 -9.94 -10.99 -10.47
N GLU A 62 -10.43 -10.28 -11.47
CA GLU A 62 -11.53 -9.33 -11.36
C GLU A 62 -12.73 -9.87 -12.14
N PHE A 63 -13.86 -9.96 -11.45
CA PHE A 63 -15.15 -10.30 -12.02
C PHE A 63 -16.02 -9.05 -11.99
N TYR A 64 -16.34 -8.52 -13.17
CA TYR A 64 -17.15 -7.33 -13.34
C TYR A 64 -18.49 -7.67 -13.99
N HIS A 65 -19.57 -7.09 -13.46
CA HIS A 65 -20.90 -7.20 -14.04
C HIS A 65 -21.63 -5.88 -13.97
N GLU A 66 -22.17 -5.43 -15.10
CA GLU A 66 -22.93 -4.19 -15.25
C GLU A 66 -24.38 -4.49 -15.68
N TRP A 67 -25.34 -3.73 -15.15
CA TRP A 67 -26.74 -3.80 -15.56
C TRP A 67 -27.45 -2.44 -15.44
N ASN A 68 -28.75 -2.41 -15.77
CA ASN A 68 -29.59 -1.19 -15.74
C ASN A 68 -29.05 -0.01 -16.57
N ASP A 69 -28.53 -0.32 -17.76
CA ASP A 69 -27.93 0.65 -18.70
C ASP A 69 -26.72 1.39 -18.09
N GLY A 70 -25.87 0.67 -17.35
CA GLY A 70 -24.66 1.23 -16.74
C GLY A 70 -24.87 1.93 -15.40
N ARG A 71 -26.09 1.95 -14.88
CA ARG A 71 -26.38 2.58 -13.58
C ARG A 71 -25.98 1.73 -12.40
N ASP A 72 -25.89 0.41 -12.56
CA ASP A 72 -25.53 -0.50 -11.49
C ASP A 72 -24.38 -1.40 -11.93
N SER A 73 -23.40 -1.58 -11.05
CA SER A 73 -22.29 -2.50 -11.30
C SER A 73 -21.86 -3.24 -10.04
N LEU A 74 -21.30 -4.43 -10.24
CA LEU A 74 -20.74 -5.27 -9.20
C LEU A 74 -19.33 -5.70 -9.60
N VAL A 75 -18.38 -5.44 -8.71
CA VAL A 75 -16.98 -5.87 -8.82
C VAL A 75 -16.70 -6.90 -7.73
N PHE A 76 -16.04 -7.99 -8.09
CA PHE A 76 -15.49 -8.97 -7.15
C PHE A 76 -14.05 -9.31 -7.52
N VAL A 77 -13.11 -9.07 -6.61
CA VAL A 77 -11.67 -9.26 -6.82
C VAL A 77 -11.12 -10.22 -5.77
N PRO A 78 -11.17 -11.55 -6.01
CA PRO A 78 -10.45 -12.51 -5.20
C PRO A 78 -8.95 -12.47 -5.49
N PHE A 79 -8.17 -12.59 -4.43
CA PHE A 79 -6.71 -12.57 -4.44
C PHE A 79 -6.16 -13.78 -3.72
N PHE A 80 -5.11 -14.37 -4.26
CA PHE A 80 -4.34 -15.40 -3.57
C PHE A 80 -2.85 -15.23 -3.82
N ARG A 81 -2.06 -15.24 -2.74
CA ARG A 81 -0.61 -15.33 -2.79
C ARG A 81 -0.13 -16.59 -2.09
N TRP A 82 0.87 -17.23 -2.68
CA TRP A 82 1.71 -18.24 -2.05
C TRP A 82 3.14 -17.74 -1.96
N SER A 83 3.81 -17.99 -0.84
CA SER A 83 5.19 -17.59 -0.56
C SER A 83 5.97 -18.78 0.03
N GLU A 84 7.19 -19.02 -0.45
CA GLU A 84 7.98 -20.22 -0.13
C GLU A 84 8.31 -20.40 1.36
N HIS A 85 8.52 -19.29 2.10
CA HIS A 85 9.01 -19.33 3.48
C HIS A 85 8.15 -18.55 4.48
N ASP A 86 7.37 -17.56 4.03
CA ASP A 86 6.57 -16.74 4.94
C ASP A 86 5.10 -17.14 4.88
N ASP A 87 4.67 -17.91 5.87
CA ASP A 87 3.28 -18.36 6.03
C ASP A 87 2.31 -17.18 6.20
N GLN A 88 2.74 -16.04 6.73
CA GLN A 88 1.87 -14.85 6.84
C GLN A 88 1.68 -14.14 5.49
N ARG A 89 2.63 -14.32 4.56
CA ARG A 89 2.51 -13.82 3.19
C ARG A 89 1.71 -14.76 2.29
N THR A 90 1.62 -16.04 2.64
CA THR A 90 0.71 -16.98 1.96
C THR A 90 -0.72 -16.77 2.45
N HIS A 91 -1.58 -16.15 1.64
CA HIS A 91 -2.94 -15.84 2.06
C HIS A 91 -3.92 -15.72 0.89
N PHE A 92 -5.19 -15.88 1.23
CA PHE A 92 -6.33 -15.55 0.38
C PHE A 92 -6.99 -14.28 0.92
N ASP A 93 -7.38 -13.37 0.03
CA ASP A 93 -8.17 -12.20 0.39
C ASP A 93 -9.26 -11.89 -0.64
N ILE A 94 -10.30 -11.19 -0.18
CA ILE A 94 -11.23 -10.48 -1.07
C ILE A 94 -10.76 -9.03 -1.09
N ARG A 95 -10.02 -8.66 -2.14
CA ARG A 95 -9.50 -7.29 -2.31
C ARG A 95 -10.66 -6.32 -2.49
N GLU A 96 -11.64 -6.70 -3.30
CA GLU A 96 -12.86 -5.93 -3.51
C GLU A 96 -14.08 -6.84 -3.67
N LEU A 97 -15.21 -6.39 -3.15
CA LEU A 97 -16.54 -6.94 -3.39
C LEU A 97 -17.51 -5.78 -3.22
N ASN A 98 -17.82 -5.09 -4.30
CA ASN A 98 -18.45 -3.77 -4.23
C ASN A 98 -19.60 -3.67 -5.23
N TRP A 99 -20.77 -3.29 -4.74
CA TRP A 99 -21.89 -2.87 -5.55
C TRP A 99 -21.95 -1.34 -5.61
N VAL A 100 -22.08 -0.82 -6.83
CA VAL A 100 -22.20 0.60 -7.12
C VAL A 100 -23.54 0.86 -7.79
N THR A 101 -24.21 1.94 -7.38
CA THR A 101 -25.36 2.49 -8.10
C THR A 101 -25.19 3.99 -8.29
N VAL A 102 -25.37 4.46 -9.53
CA VAL A 102 -25.10 5.83 -9.98
C VAL A 102 -26.40 6.52 -10.38
N ALA A 103 -26.54 7.78 -9.96
CA ALA A 103 -27.58 8.71 -10.38
C ALA A 103 -26.97 10.06 -10.79
N ASP A 104 -27.81 10.99 -11.25
CA ASP A 104 -27.34 12.26 -11.83
C ASP A 104 -26.49 13.13 -10.88
N LEU A 105 -26.79 13.10 -9.58
CA LEU A 105 -26.17 13.97 -8.56
C LEU A 105 -25.62 13.21 -7.35
N TRP A 106 -25.66 11.87 -7.39
CA TRP A 106 -25.13 11.07 -6.31
C TRP A 106 -24.74 9.67 -6.78
N GLU A 107 -23.83 9.07 -6.02
CA GLU A 107 -23.42 7.69 -6.20
C GLU A 107 -23.41 6.98 -4.83
N LEU A 108 -23.90 5.74 -4.79
CA LEU A 108 -23.84 4.89 -3.60
C LEU A 108 -22.97 3.67 -3.91
N ARG A 109 -22.04 3.41 -3.01
CA ARG A 109 -21.10 2.30 -3.07
C ARG A 109 -21.18 1.49 -1.78
N VAL A 110 -21.40 0.18 -1.89
CA VAL A 110 -21.61 -0.71 -0.74
C VAL A 110 -20.81 -1.98 -0.91
N GLY A 111 -19.96 -2.30 0.08
CA GLY A 111 -19.22 -3.55 0.11
C GLY A 111 -17.80 -3.38 0.63
N ILE A 112 -16.87 -4.20 0.12
CA ILE A 112 -15.43 -4.15 0.41
C ILE A 112 -14.76 -3.41 -0.74
N ARG A 113 -14.08 -2.30 -0.44
CA ARG A 113 -13.50 -1.41 -1.46
C ARG A 113 -12.11 -0.91 -1.09
N LYS A 114 -11.28 -0.66 -2.09
CA LYS A 114 -10.07 0.14 -1.93
C LYS A 114 -10.39 1.60 -2.28
N GLU A 115 -9.93 2.51 -1.43
CA GLU A 115 -10.11 3.95 -1.54
C GLU A 115 -8.74 4.59 -1.29
N PHE A 116 -8.37 5.57 -2.12
CA PHE A 116 -7.05 6.19 -2.07
C PHE A 116 -7.18 7.70 -1.97
N TRP A 117 -6.53 8.29 -0.97
CA TRP A 117 -6.43 9.75 -0.80
C TRP A 117 -4.95 10.13 -0.78
N GLY A 118 -4.56 11.13 -1.55
CA GLY A 118 -3.18 11.58 -1.60
C GLY A 118 -2.78 12.19 -2.92
N VAL A 119 -1.73 13.00 -2.88
CA VAL A 119 -1.08 13.68 -4.00
C VAL A 119 0.45 13.60 -3.95
N THR A 120 1.08 13.36 -2.79
CA THR A 120 2.56 13.32 -2.66
C THR A 120 3.17 11.95 -2.94
N GLU A 121 4.43 11.85 -3.35
CA GLU A 121 5.06 10.57 -3.76
C GLU A 121 5.67 9.76 -2.62
N SER A 122 6.22 10.43 -1.60
CA SER A 122 7.01 9.75 -0.56
C SER A 122 6.16 9.01 0.46
N GLN A 123 4.98 9.55 0.76
CA GLN A 123 4.00 8.98 1.67
C GLN A 123 2.65 9.67 1.47
N HIS A 124 1.57 8.94 1.75
CA HIS A 124 0.20 9.46 1.71
C HIS A 124 -0.34 9.61 3.15
N LEU A 125 -0.17 10.79 3.74
CA LEU A 125 -0.53 11.06 5.14
C LEU A 125 -2.05 11.07 5.36
N VAL A 126 -2.78 11.52 4.36
CA VAL A 126 -4.23 11.63 4.40
C VAL A 126 -4.92 10.28 4.17
N ASP A 127 -4.24 9.32 3.53
CA ASP A 127 -4.76 7.98 3.26
C ASP A 127 -4.99 7.18 4.55
N ILE A 128 -6.25 7.08 4.97
CA ILE A 128 -6.63 6.52 6.27
C ILE A 128 -7.81 5.53 6.22
N ILE A 129 -8.47 5.41 5.07
CA ILE A 129 -9.66 4.55 4.94
C ILE A 129 -9.25 3.07 4.99
N ASN A 130 -8.30 2.71 4.12
CA ASN A 130 -7.85 1.34 3.94
C ASN A 130 -6.65 1.00 4.82
N GLN A 131 -6.58 -0.25 5.24
CA GLN A 131 -5.44 -0.77 6.00
C GLN A 131 -4.33 -1.19 5.03
N THR A 132 -3.08 -0.79 5.29
CA THR A 132 -1.92 -1.28 4.52
C THR A 132 -1.72 -2.78 4.70
N ASP A 133 -1.46 -3.46 3.59
CA ASP A 133 -1.07 -4.86 3.51
C ASP A 133 0.46 -5.01 3.45
N ARG A 134 1.10 -5.00 4.62
CA ARG A 134 2.57 -4.89 4.73
C ARG A 134 3.33 -6.14 4.28
N VAL A 135 2.63 -7.25 4.03
CA VAL A 135 3.27 -8.48 3.55
C VAL A 135 3.36 -8.52 2.02
N GLU A 136 2.60 -7.67 1.32
CA GLU A 136 2.66 -7.57 -0.14
C GLU A 136 3.88 -6.77 -0.59
N ASN A 137 4.01 -5.53 -0.11
CA ASN A 137 5.19 -4.70 -0.31
C ASN A 137 5.51 -3.81 0.92
N SER A 138 6.79 -3.41 1.02
CA SER A 138 7.32 -2.59 2.10
C SER A 138 7.10 -1.09 1.90
N ASP A 139 6.67 -0.66 0.72
CA ASP A 139 6.40 0.75 0.37
C ASP A 139 5.12 1.32 0.96
N THR A 140 4.24 0.45 1.50
CA THR A 140 2.95 0.80 2.10
C THR A 140 1.83 1.19 1.11
N GLU A 141 2.07 0.97 -0.18
CA GLU A 141 1.11 1.26 -1.26
C GLU A 141 0.06 0.17 -1.42
N ASP A 142 0.41 -1.09 -1.16
CA ASP A 142 -0.57 -2.18 -1.16
C ASP A 142 -1.56 -2.06 0.00
N LYS A 143 -2.85 -2.05 -0.33
CA LYS A 143 -3.94 -1.91 0.65
C LYS A 143 -4.88 -3.12 0.67
N LEU A 144 -5.43 -3.36 1.84
CA LEU A 144 -6.59 -4.23 2.06
C LEU A 144 -7.89 -3.48 1.73
N GLY A 145 -8.84 -4.15 1.09
CA GLY A 145 -10.18 -3.59 0.90
C GLY A 145 -10.92 -3.37 2.22
N GLN A 146 -11.65 -2.28 2.34
CA GLN A 146 -12.34 -1.83 3.55
C GLN A 146 -13.86 -2.04 3.41
N PRO A 147 -14.51 -2.79 4.33
CA PRO A 147 -15.97 -2.87 4.38
C PRO A 147 -16.58 -1.50 4.70
N MET A 148 -17.43 -0.99 3.80
CA MET A 148 -18.02 0.35 3.93
C MET A 148 -19.32 0.54 3.16
N ILE A 149 -20.03 1.60 3.55
CA ILE A 149 -21.07 2.27 2.78
C ILE A 149 -20.53 3.67 2.49
N ASN A 150 -20.48 4.06 1.23
CA ASN A 150 -20.01 5.37 0.80
C ASN A 150 -21.05 6.02 -0.11
N VAL A 151 -21.41 7.26 0.22
CA VAL A 151 -22.30 8.09 -0.60
C VAL A 151 -21.50 9.28 -1.08
N ALA A 152 -21.36 9.43 -2.39
CA ALA A 152 -20.80 10.61 -3.03
C ALA A 152 -21.94 11.53 -3.47
N LEU A 153 -21.91 12.79 -3.04
CA LEU A 153 -22.83 13.83 -3.48
C LEU A 153 -22.09 14.73 -4.47
N ILE A 154 -22.55 14.74 -5.72
CA ILE A 154 -21.85 15.38 -6.84
C ILE A 154 -22.51 16.72 -7.13
N ASN A 155 -21.74 17.80 -7.02
CA ASN A 155 -22.17 19.14 -7.41
C ASN A 155 -21.81 19.39 -8.89
N PRO A 156 -22.75 19.83 -9.74
CA PRO A 156 -22.48 20.23 -11.11
C PRO A 156 -21.39 21.31 -11.27
N ASP A 157 -21.14 22.10 -10.22
CA ASP A 157 -20.06 23.11 -10.19
C ASP A 157 -18.65 22.51 -9.94
N GLY A 158 -18.50 21.19 -9.99
CA GLY A 158 -17.21 20.47 -9.97
C GLY A 158 -16.82 19.85 -8.62
N GLY A 159 -17.58 20.11 -7.56
CA GLY A 159 -17.26 19.65 -6.21
C GLY A 159 -17.92 18.31 -5.86
N THR A 160 -17.27 17.46 -5.08
CA THR A 160 -17.86 16.21 -4.58
C THR A 160 -17.71 16.13 -3.06
N LEU A 161 -18.80 15.77 -2.37
CA LEU A 161 -18.78 15.44 -0.95
C LEU A 161 -19.01 13.94 -0.78
N ASP A 162 -17.96 13.24 -0.36
CA ASP A 162 -18.02 11.85 0.02
C ASP A 162 -18.28 11.69 1.51
N LEU A 163 -19.25 10.84 1.84
CA LEU A 163 -19.59 10.44 3.19
C LEU A 163 -19.36 8.93 3.32
N PHE A 164 -18.62 8.52 4.34
CA PHE A 164 -18.24 7.13 4.57
C PHE A 164 -18.74 6.65 5.92
N LEU A 165 -19.39 5.50 5.92
CA LEU A 165 -19.63 4.66 7.09
C LEU A 165 -18.83 3.37 6.92
N LEU A 166 -17.78 3.21 7.71
CA LEU A 166 -16.95 2.00 7.73
C LEU A 166 -17.61 1.00 8.68
N THR A 167 -17.93 -0.19 8.17
CA THR A 167 -18.75 -1.19 8.87
C THR A 167 -17.94 -2.38 9.36
N GLY A 168 -16.64 -2.41 9.04
CA GLY A 168 -15.69 -3.44 9.46
C GLY A 168 -14.33 -2.82 9.76
N PHE A 169 -13.49 -3.55 10.50
CA PHE A 169 -12.09 -3.19 10.66
C PHE A 169 -11.23 -4.39 10.27
N ARG A 170 -10.20 -4.14 9.48
CA ARG A 170 -9.22 -5.15 9.06
C ARG A 170 -7.89 -4.82 9.72
N GLU A 171 -7.30 -5.80 10.38
CA GLU A 171 -5.98 -5.66 11.00
C GLU A 171 -4.89 -5.58 9.92
N ALA A 172 -3.81 -4.85 10.21
CA ALA A 172 -2.58 -4.95 9.43
C ALA A 172 -2.02 -6.37 9.53
N VAL A 173 -1.64 -6.92 8.38
CA VAL A 173 -0.89 -8.16 8.28
C VAL A 173 0.60 -7.84 8.42
N PHE A 174 1.33 -8.63 9.18
CA PHE A 174 2.78 -8.45 9.40
C PHE A 174 3.55 -9.71 8.98
N PRO A 175 4.81 -9.58 8.51
CA PRO A 175 5.60 -10.73 8.12
C PRO A 175 5.83 -11.72 9.27
N GLY A 176 5.87 -13.01 8.94
CA GLY A 176 5.99 -14.10 9.90
C GLY A 176 7.41 -14.30 10.45
N LEU A 177 7.60 -15.41 11.17
CA LEU A 177 8.88 -15.77 11.80
C LEU A 177 10.05 -15.82 10.78
N GLN A 178 9.79 -16.41 9.63
CA GLN A 178 10.76 -16.57 8.55
C GLN A 178 10.74 -15.42 7.55
N GLY A 179 9.84 -14.42 7.70
CA GLY A 179 9.77 -13.25 6.83
C GLY A 179 10.87 -12.22 7.13
N ARG A 180 11.37 -11.55 6.08
CA ARG A 180 12.17 -10.31 6.18
C ARG A 180 11.27 -9.08 6.06
N LEU A 181 11.86 -7.89 6.04
CA LEU A 181 11.16 -6.61 5.99
C LEU A 181 10.22 -6.39 7.18
N ARG A 182 10.63 -6.89 8.35
CA ARG A 182 9.85 -6.82 9.59
C ARG A 182 10.58 -6.09 10.69
N LEU A 183 9.78 -5.59 11.63
CA LEU A 183 10.30 -5.04 12.88
C LEU A 183 11.07 -6.11 13.67
N SER A 184 12.09 -5.67 14.41
CA SER A 184 12.82 -6.48 15.37
C SER A 184 12.87 -5.72 16.71
N PRO A 185 12.27 -6.25 17.80
CA PRO A 185 11.54 -7.52 17.89
C PRO A 185 10.34 -7.66 16.95
N ARG A 186 9.96 -8.90 16.60
CA ARG A 186 8.84 -9.16 15.68
C ARG A 186 7.50 -8.69 16.24
N VAL A 187 6.56 -8.40 15.36
CA VAL A 187 5.16 -8.20 15.72
C VAL A 187 4.48 -9.56 15.92
N ASN A 188 3.65 -9.67 16.95
CA ASN A 188 2.78 -10.80 17.19
C ASN A 188 1.63 -10.75 16.20
N THR A 189 1.53 -11.75 15.34
CA THR A 189 0.51 -11.86 14.29
C THR A 189 -0.75 -12.59 14.76
N GLU A 190 -0.74 -13.15 15.97
CA GLU A 190 -1.87 -13.90 16.53
C GLU A 190 -2.72 -13.06 17.50
N GLN A 191 -2.23 -11.89 17.91
CA GLN A 191 -2.87 -11.07 18.91
C GLN A 191 -2.72 -9.59 18.59
N ALA A 192 -3.82 -8.87 18.70
CA ALA A 192 -3.87 -7.42 18.72
C ALA A 192 -4.75 -6.92 19.86
N PHE A 193 -4.44 -5.71 20.34
CA PHE A 193 -5.26 -4.99 21.29
C PHE A 193 -6.02 -3.87 20.60
N TYR A 194 -7.16 -3.53 21.20
CA TYR A 194 -8.01 -2.44 20.73
C TYR A 194 -8.44 -1.59 21.90
N GLU A 195 -8.43 -0.27 21.71
CA GLU A 195 -8.96 0.69 22.67
C GLU A 195 -10.46 0.48 22.89
N LYS A 196 -11.19 0.19 21.81
CA LYS A 196 -12.63 -0.13 21.83
C LYS A 196 -12.87 -1.60 21.58
N GLN A 197 -14.00 -2.11 22.08
CA GLN A 197 -14.36 -3.54 22.00
C GLN A 197 -15.73 -3.69 21.34
N GLY A 198 -16.07 -4.92 20.95
CA GLY A 198 -17.35 -5.23 20.32
C GLY A 198 -17.51 -4.51 18.98
N ILE A 199 -18.70 -3.98 18.70
CA ILE A 199 -19.01 -3.33 17.42
C ILE A 199 -18.24 -2.01 17.21
N GLU A 200 -17.95 -1.28 18.29
CA GLU A 200 -17.28 0.03 18.21
C GLU A 200 -15.88 -0.04 17.60
N LYS A 201 -15.16 -1.17 17.76
CA LYS A 201 -13.82 -1.34 17.16
C LYS A 201 -13.86 -1.42 15.63
N HIS A 202 -15.02 -1.75 15.07
CA HIS A 202 -15.24 -1.94 13.64
C HIS A 202 -15.82 -0.71 12.95
N LEU A 203 -16.47 0.18 13.71
CA LEU A 203 -17.13 1.34 13.15
C LEU A 203 -16.15 2.50 12.97
N GLY A 204 -16.29 3.18 11.84
CA GLY A 204 -15.60 4.43 11.56
C GLY A 204 -16.44 5.31 10.65
N TYR A 205 -16.18 6.60 10.69
CA TYR A 205 -16.84 7.60 9.88
C TYR A 205 -15.78 8.44 9.19
N ALA A 206 -16.02 8.78 7.94
CA ALA A 206 -15.18 9.74 7.26
C ALA A 206 -16.01 10.65 6.37
N MET A 207 -15.48 11.83 6.11
CA MET A 207 -15.98 12.72 5.08
C MET A 207 -14.79 13.27 4.29
N ARG A 208 -14.97 13.42 2.98
CA ARG A 208 -14.00 14.08 2.11
C ARG A 208 -14.73 15.00 1.16
N TYR A 209 -14.29 16.25 1.08
CA TYR A 209 -14.77 17.20 0.09
C TYR A 209 -13.64 17.48 -0.89
N THR A 210 -13.89 17.28 -2.17
CA THR A 210 -12.96 17.58 -3.26
C THR A 210 -13.52 18.68 -4.15
N GLN A 211 -12.64 19.50 -4.70
CA GLN A 211 -13.01 20.54 -5.65
C GLN A 211 -11.83 20.92 -6.53
N SER A 212 -12.12 21.15 -7.81
CA SER A 212 -11.16 21.64 -8.80
C SER A 212 -11.58 23.02 -9.28
N VAL A 213 -10.70 24.02 -9.10
CA VAL A 213 -10.92 25.41 -9.52
C VAL A 213 -9.71 25.90 -10.29
N GLN A 214 -9.87 26.09 -11.60
CA GLN A 214 -8.79 26.50 -12.50
C GLN A 214 -7.61 25.51 -12.46
N GLN A 215 -6.44 25.93 -11.97
CA GLN A 215 -5.24 25.11 -11.84
C GLN A 215 -5.12 24.42 -10.47
N TRP A 216 -6.06 24.69 -9.56
CA TRP A 216 -6.05 24.17 -8.19
C TRP A 216 -6.98 22.97 -8.06
N ASP A 217 -6.44 21.89 -7.50
CA ASP A 217 -7.22 20.80 -6.94
C ASP A 217 -7.02 20.81 -5.43
N PHE A 218 -8.10 20.75 -4.66
CA PHE A 218 -8.00 20.65 -3.21
C PHE A 218 -8.97 19.64 -2.63
N ALA A 219 -8.57 19.05 -1.52
CA ALA A 219 -9.46 18.22 -0.71
C ALA A 219 -9.33 18.54 0.77
N LEU A 220 -10.46 18.46 1.46
CA LEU A 220 -10.54 18.50 2.91
C LEU A 220 -11.12 17.17 3.39
N SER A 221 -10.46 16.54 4.35
CA SER A 221 -10.91 15.25 4.88
C SER A 221 -11.02 15.27 6.40
N PHE A 222 -11.96 14.48 6.92
CA PHE A 222 -12.05 14.18 8.33
C PHE A 222 -12.35 12.70 8.52
N PHE A 223 -11.69 12.08 9.48
CA PHE A 223 -11.84 10.67 9.83
C PHE A 223 -11.97 10.50 11.35
N HIS A 224 -12.94 9.70 11.77
CA HIS A 224 -13.10 9.21 13.14
C HIS A 224 -13.22 7.69 13.14
N GLY A 225 -12.36 7.00 13.89
CA GLY A 225 -12.45 5.54 14.05
C GLY A 225 -11.13 4.92 14.46
N THR A 226 -11.05 3.59 14.36
CA THR A 226 -9.85 2.81 14.68
C THR A 226 -8.67 3.20 13.77
N SER A 227 -7.48 3.44 14.29
CA SER A 227 -6.31 3.84 13.49
C SER A 227 -5.85 2.74 12.53
N ARG A 228 -5.40 3.10 11.32
CA ARG A 228 -4.73 2.18 10.37
C ARG A 228 -3.21 2.10 10.62
N SER A 229 -2.72 2.86 11.59
CA SER A 229 -1.32 2.87 12.03
C SER A 229 -1.27 2.49 13.52
N PRO A 230 -1.21 1.19 13.86
CA PRO A 230 -1.21 0.75 15.26
C PRO A 230 0.04 1.23 15.99
N ARG A 231 -0.08 1.42 17.31
CA ARG A 231 1.10 1.50 18.18
C ARG A 231 1.59 0.09 18.50
N PHE A 232 2.90 -0.05 18.67
CA PHE A 232 3.52 -1.31 19.03
C PHE A 232 3.84 -1.35 20.53
N LEU A 233 3.17 -2.22 21.27
CA LEU A 233 3.44 -2.44 22.69
C LEU A 233 4.48 -3.54 22.83
N ARG A 234 5.58 -3.26 23.54
CA ARG A 234 6.64 -4.26 23.77
C ARG A 234 6.25 -5.16 24.93
N GLU A 235 6.10 -6.45 24.65
CA GLU A 235 5.71 -7.48 25.61
C GLU A 235 6.71 -8.63 25.60
N LYS A 236 6.61 -9.51 26.60
CA LYS A 236 7.35 -10.78 26.59
C LYS A 236 6.48 -11.87 25.97
N ASP A 237 7.07 -12.68 25.10
CA ASP A 237 6.44 -13.89 24.60
C ASP A 237 6.43 -15.01 25.66
N ASN A 238 5.78 -16.12 25.34
CA ASN A 238 5.68 -17.29 26.23
C ASN A 238 7.05 -17.93 26.56
N ASN A 239 8.08 -17.64 25.77
CA ASN A 239 9.44 -18.14 25.95
C ASN A 239 10.36 -17.12 26.65
N GLY A 240 9.83 -15.97 27.06
CA GLY A 240 10.56 -14.89 27.71
C GLY A 240 11.33 -13.96 26.78
N GLY A 241 11.25 -14.17 25.46
CA GLY A 241 11.73 -13.25 24.43
C GLY A 241 10.87 -12.00 24.34
N TYR A 242 11.37 -10.93 23.72
CA TYR A 242 10.55 -9.74 23.47
C TYR A 242 9.82 -9.85 22.14
N GLN A 243 8.60 -9.35 22.09
CA GLN A 243 7.82 -9.17 20.86
C GLN A 243 7.02 -7.86 20.94
N PHE A 244 6.53 -7.38 19.81
CA PHE A 244 5.57 -6.29 19.74
C PHE A 244 4.15 -6.82 19.59
N THR A 245 3.18 -6.23 20.27
CA THR A 245 1.76 -6.49 20.05
C THR A 245 1.12 -5.22 19.49
N ALA A 246 0.40 -5.33 18.37
CA ALA A 246 -0.27 -4.19 17.75
C ALA A 246 -1.42 -3.71 18.66
N HIS A 247 -1.48 -2.40 18.92
CA HIS A 247 -2.54 -1.75 19.67
C HIS A 247 -3.22 -0.69 18.81
N TYR A 248 -4.47 -0.95 18.46
CA TYR A 248 -5.30 -0.10 17.63
C TYR A 248 -6.13 0.86 18.48
N GLU A 249 -5.88 2.15 18.29
CA GLU A 249 -6.52 3.24 19.05
C GLU A 249 -7.59 3.92 18.23
N GLN A 250 -8.51 4.60 18.91
CA GLN A 250 -9.43 5.52 18.23
C GLN A 250 -8.72 6.82 17.93
N ILE A 251 -8.93 7.35 16.73
CA ILE A 251 -8.35 8.63 16.31
C ILE A 251 -9.40 9.55 15.75
N ASN A 252 -9.12 10.85 15.85
CA ASN A 252 -9.68 11.85 14.96
C ASN A 252 -8.55 12.40 14.10
N GLN A 253 -8.76 12.47 12.79
CA GLN A 253 -7.82 13.05 11.84
C GLN A 253 -8.55 14.05 10.96
N ALA A 254 -8.02 15.27 10.89
CA ALA A 254 -8.38 16.23 9.86
C ALA A 254 -7.22 16.33 8.86
N GLY A 255 -7.53 16.32 7.57
CA GLY A 255 -6.55 16.33 6.49
C GLY A 255 -6.83 17.42 5.45
N VAL A 256 -5.76 17.89 4.83
CA VAL A 256 -5.78 18.81 3.69
C VAL A 256 -4.87 18.27 2.60
N GLU A 257 -5.38 18.24 1.38
CA GLU A 257 -4.64 17.95 0.15
C GLU A 257 -4.72 19.19 -0.74
N LEU A 258 -3.59 19.65 -1.28
CA LEU A 258 -3.52 20.72 -2.27
C LEU A 258 -2.62 20.30 -3.41
N GLN A 259 -3.09 20.53 -4.62
CA GLN A 259 -2.32 20.39 -5.84
C GLN A 259 -2.50 21.63 -6.72
N PHE A 260 -1.41 22.14 -7.28
CA PHE A 260 -1.42 23.25 -8.23
C PHE A 260 -0.58 22.91 -9.45
N THR A 261 -1.21 22.96 -10.63
CA THR A 261 -0.58 22.61 -11.90
C THR A 261 -0.41 23.85 -12.78
N GLU A 262 0.83 24.26 -13.03
CA GLU A 262 1.13 25.40 -13.89
C GLU A 262 2.22 25.08 -14.91
N GLY A 263 1.80 24.92 -16.17
CA GLY A 263 2.68 24.52 -17.26
C GLY A 263 3.30 23.15 -16.97
N ASN A 264 4.62 23.13 -16.77
CA ASN A 264 5.37 21.91 -16.49
C ASN A 264 5.62 21.69 -14.99
N TRP A 265 5.14 22.60 -14.14
CA TRP A 265 5.28 22.51 -12.68
C TRP A 265 4.04 21.91 -12.06
N LEU A 266 4.26 21.02 -11.09
CA LEU A 266 3.23 20.44 -10.26
C LEU A 266 3.62 20.63 -8.80
N TRP A 267 2.84 21.38 -8.03
CA TRP A 267 3.08 21.64 -6.61
C TRP A 267 2.09 20.84 -5.79
N LYS A 268 2.56 20.18 -4.72
CA LYS A 268 1.77 19.22 -3.96
C LYS A 268 1.98 19.38 -2.47
N LEU A 269 0.91 19.27 -1.71
CA LEU A 269 0.91 19.33 -0.26
C LEU A 269 -0.14 18.37 0.29
N GLU A 270 0.28 17.54 1.22
CA GLU A 270 -0.57 16.80 2.14
C GLU A 270 -0.26 17.22 3.57
N SER A 271 -1.29 17.40 4.39
CA SER A 271 -1.09 17.62 5.83
C SER A 271 -2.23 17.09 6.66
N ILE A 272 -1.90 16.69 7.90
CA ILE A 272 -2.87 16.18 8.86
C ILE A 272 -2.65 16.79 10.24
N VAL A 273 -3.74 16.92 10.99
CA VAL A 273 -3.72 17.00 12.46
C VAL A 273 -4.44 15.77 13.00
N ARG A 274 -3.78 15.02 13.87
CA ARG A 274 -4.34 13.79 14.46
C ARG A 274 -4.31 13.83 15.97
N GLU A 275 -5.37 13.34 16.58
CA GLU A 275 -5.49 13.06 18.02
C GLU A 275 -5.92 11.61 18.28
N GLY A 276 -5.79 11.15 19.53
CA GLY A 276 -6.19 9.80 19.96
C GLY A 276 -5.02 8.83 20.20
N GLN A 277 -3.83 9.11 19.64
CA GLN A 277 -2.62 8.30 19.84
C GLN A 277 -1.60 8.96 20.78
N GLY A 278 -2.08 9.46 21.92
CA GLY A 278 -1.28 10.30 22.84
C GLY A 278 -1.53 11.79 22.64
N ARG A 279 -0.47 12.60 22.56
CA ARG A 279 -0.61 14.06 22.33
C ARG A 279 -1.00 14.32 20.87
N SER A 280 -1.91 15.26 20.66
CA SER A 280 -2.25 15.71 19.31
C SER A 280 -1.01 16.20 18.58
N TYR A 281 -0.89 15.84 17.31
CA TYR A 281 0.28 16.14 16.51
C TYR A 281 -0.12 16.57 15.09
N PHE A 282 0.78 17.33 14.48
CA PHE A 282 0.75 17.71 13.08
C PHE A 282 1.80 16.90 12.29
N ALA A 283 1.44 16.52 11.07
CA ALA A 283 2.38 16.00 10.07
C ALA A 283 2.04 16.59 8.70
N GLY A 284 3.05 16.77 7.85
CA GLY A 284 2.86 17.26 6.48
C GLY A 284 3.97 16.83 5.53
N THR A 285 3.59 16.60 4.29
CA THR A 285 4.48 16.31 3.17
C THR A 285 4.22 17.35 2.09
N GLY A 286 5.24 18.04 1.63
CA GLY A 286 5.10 19.06 0.60
C GLY A 286 6.23 19.00 -0.40
N GLY A 287 5.91 19.17 -1.67
CA GLY A 287 6.86 18.97 -2.75
C GLY A 287 6.47 19.62 -4.06
N LEU A 288 7.34 19.44 -5.04
CA LEU A 288 7.11 19.90 -6.39
C LEU A 288 7.78 18.96 -7.39
N GLU A 289 7.15 18.84 -8.56
CA GLU A 289 7.64 18.10 -9.72
C GLU A 289 7.78 19.06 -10.91
N TYR A 290 8.82 18.84 -11.71
CA TYR A 290 9.00 19.49 -13.01
C TYR A 290 9.20 18.46 -14.09
N THR A 291 8.41 18.55 -15.16
CA THR A 291 8.46 17.58 -16.27
C THR A 291 8.91 18.23 -17.57
N TRP A 292 9.97 17.68 -18.17
CA TRP A 292 10.32 17.93 -19.56
C TRP A 292 9.57 16.92 -20.43
N PHE A 293 8.61 17.42 -21.19
CA PHE A 293 7.82 16.61 -22.12
C PHE A 293 8.55 16.41 -23.45
N ASN A 294 8.35 15.25 -24.07
CA ASN A 294 8.86 14.90 -25.40
C ASN A 294 10.38 15.13 -25.55
N VAL A 295 11.14 14.66 -24.57
CA VAL A 295 12.61 14.64 -24.61
C VAL A 295 13.13 13.60 -25.61
N PHE A 296 14.40 13.77 -26.00
CA PHE A 296 15.14 12.88 -26.92
C PHE A 296 14.50 12.66 -28.31
N SER A 297 13.59 13.56 -28.73
CA SER A 297 12.88 13.49 -30.01
C SER A 297 12.03 12.22 -30.21
N GLY A 298 11.81 11.45 -29.14
CA GLY A 298 11.19 10.12 -29.18
C GLY A 298 9.84 10.02 -28.45
N GLY A 299 9.30 11.14 -27.96
CA GLY A 299 8.05 11.14 -27.20
C GLY A 299 8.21 10.90 -25.69
N ALA A 300 9.42 10.61 -25.20
CA ALA A 300 9.64 10.33 -23.78
C ALA A 300 9.44 11.57 -22.89
N ASP A 301 9.01 11.36 -21.65
CA ASP A 301 8.87 12.41 -20.65
C ASP A 301 9.84 12.16 -19.49
N PHE A 302 10.51 13.21 -19.05
CA PHE A 302 11.45 13.16 -17.93
C PHE A 302 11.00 14.12 -16.84
N GLY A 303 10.62 13.59 -15.68
CA GLY A 303 10.21 14.34 -14.49
C GLY A 303 11.29 14.31 -13.42
N VAL A 304 11.44 15.41 -12.69
CA VAL A 304 12.21 15.45 -11.43
C VAL A 304 11.31 15.95 -10.32
N LEU A 305 11.45 15.36 -9.14
CA LEU A 305 10.62 15.69 -7.99
C LEU A 305 11.45 15.85 -6.71
N VAL A 306 10.97 16.71 -5.83
CA VAL A 306 11.51 16.93 -4.50
C VAL A 306 10.36 17.06 -3.52
N GLU A 307 10.47 16.40 -2.37
CA GLU A 307 9.51 16.51 -1.28
C GLU A 307 10.22 16.69 0.06
N TYR A 308 9.53 17.32 1.00
CA TYR A 308 9.94 17.42 2.39
C TYR A 308 8.82 16.87 3.28
N MET A 309 9.19 15.94 4.15
CA MET A 309 8.29 15.28 5.09
C MET A 309 8.60 15.77 6.51
N TYR A 310 7.56 16.14 7.24
CA TYR A 310 7.66 16.65 8.60
C TYR A 310 6.62 16.03 9.54
N ASP A 311 7.05 15.58 10.71
CA ASP A 311 6.20 15.14 11.81
C ASP A 311 6.60 15.81 13.13
N SER A 312 5.65 16.52 13.72
CA SER A 312 5.86 17.27 14.97
C SER A 312 6.21 16.40 16.20
N ARG A 313 5.97 15.08 16.15
CA ARG A 313 6.40 14.12 17.18
C ARG A 313 7.92 13.90 17.16
N GLY A 314 8.58 14.25 16.07
CA GLY A 314 10.03 14.11 15.87
C GLY A 314 10.51 12.68 16.08
N PHE A 315 11.61 12.50 16.81
CA PHE A 315 12.21 11.18 17.04
C PHE A 315 11.37 10.17 17.82
N ASN A 316 10.24 10.60 18.41
CA ASN A 316 9.31 9.69 19.07
C ASN A 316 8.24 9.13 18.12
N ALA A 317 8.20 9.60 16.86
CA ALA A 317 7.25 9.13 15.87
C ALA A 317 7.61 7.70 15.43
N PRO A 318 6.68 6.72 15.51
CA PRO A 318 6.90 5.36 15.03
C PRO A 318 6.63 5.27 13.52
N VAL A 319 7.30 6.13 12.75
CA VAL A 319 7.14 6.26 11.28
C VAL A 319 8.51 6.20 10.62
N PHE A 320 8.54 5.83 9.34
CA PHE A 320 9.78 5.80 8.57
C PHE A 320 10.29 7.19 8.22
N TYR A 321 9.40 8.17 8.03
CA TYR A 321 9.74 9.51 7.58
C TYR A 321 9.12 10.58 8.49
N GLN A 322 9.94 11.51 8.99
CA GLN A 322 9.54 12.52 9.99
C GLN A 322 10.25 13.88 9.87
N ASP A 323 11.47 13.97 9.34
CA ASP A 323 12.24 15.21 9.10
C ASP A 323 13.20 14.92 7.95
N ASP A 324 12.62 14.60 6.80
CA ASP A 324 13.27 13.92 5.70
C ASP A 324 13.11 14.71 4.40
N PHE A 325 14.13 14.67 3.54
CA PHE A 325 14.03 15.17 2.17
C PHE A 325 14.02 13.99 1.20
N MET A 326 13.05 13.98 0.29
CA MET A 326 13.02 13.11 -0.87
C MET A 326 13.50 13.89 -2.10
N THR A 327 14.30 13.26 -2.96
CA THR A 327 14.46 13.68 -4.35
C THR A 327 14.42 12.48 -5.26
N GLY A 328 13.92 12.65 -6.47
CA GLY A 328 13.87 11.57 -7.45
C GLY A 328 13.64 12.07 -8.86
N PHE A 329 13.64 11.11 -9.79
CA PHE A 329 13.27 11.35 -11.17
C PHE A 329 12.41 10.22 -11.70
N ARG A 330 11.55 10.57 -12.64
CA ARG A 330 10.68 9.65 -13.39
C ARG A 330 11.03 9.76 -14.87
N LEU A 331 11.19 8.65 -15.54
CA LEU A 331 11.35 8.56 -16.99
C LEU A 331 10.25 7.66 -17.55
N THR A 332 9.39 8.23 -18.37
CA THR A 332 8.32 7.51 -19.07
C THR A 332 8.66 7.55 -20.55
N LEU A 333 8.92 6.40 -21.17
CA LEU A 333 9.36 6.37 -22.57
C LEU A 333 8.21 6.60 -23.57
N ASN A 334 6.96 6.54 -23.11
CA ASN A 334 5.76 6.68 -23.94
C ASN A 334 5.78 5.74 -25.17
N ASP A 335 6.40 4.57 -25.03
CA ASP A 335 6.42 3.52 -26.05
C ASP A 335 5.20 2.60 -25.92
N ILE A 336 4.95 1.77 -26.95
CA ILE A 336 3.83 0.80 -26.95
C ILE A 336 3.94 -0.18 -25.78
N GLN A 337 5.15 -0.40 -25.27
CA GLN A 337 5.39 -1.28 -24.13
C GLN A 337 5.23 -0.60 -22.77
N SER A 338 4.88 0.69 -22.72
CA SER A 338 4.73 1.46 -21.47
C SER A 338 5.93 1.31 -20.54
N SER A 339 7.13 1.52 -21.09
CA SER A 339 8.39 1.41 -20.36
C SER A 339 8.58 2.61 -19.44
N GLU A 340 8.81 2.34 -18.16
CA GLU A 340 8.91 3.34 -17.10
C GLU A 340 10.07 3.05 -16.15
N LEU A 341 10.67 4.11 -15.62
CA LEU A 341 11.69 4.09 -14.58
C LEU A 341 11.42 5.21 -13.57
N LEU A 342 11.29 4.86 -12.30
CA LEU A 342 11.24 5.78 -11.17
C LEU A 342 12.46 5.49 -10.29
N ALA A 343 13.21 6.52 -9.93
CA ALA A 343 14.32 6.38 -8.99
C ALA A 343 14.32 7.54 -8.00
N GLY A 344 14.53 7.22 -6.73
CA GLY A 344 14.46 8.20 -5.64
C GLY A 344 15.45 7.92 -4.52
N MET A 345 15.71 8.96 -3.73
CA MET A 345 16.49 8.93 -2.50
C MET A 345 15.75 9.74 -1.44
N ILE A 346 15.66 9.20 -0.23
CA ILE A 346 15.17 9.89 0.96
C ILE A 346 16.29 9.97 1.99
N ILE A 347 16.44 11.11 2.64
CA ILE A 347 17.50 11.39 3.63
C ILE A 347 16.90 12.02 4.89
N ASP A 348 17.07 11.37 6.05
CA ASP A 348 16.77 11.97 7.35
C ASP A 348 17.80 13.09 7.62
N ARG A 349 17.33 14.32 7.84
CA ARG A 349 18.21 15.48 8.00
C ARG A 349 19.10 15.43 9.25
N ARG A 350 18.67 14.72 10.30
CA ARG A 350 19.33 14.68 11.60
C ARG A 350 20.08 13.37 11.83
N ARG A 351 19.44 12.22 11.57
CA ARG A 351 20.01 10.88 11.73
C ARG A 351 20.86 10.45 10.55
N ARG A 352 20.65 11.06 9.37
CA ARG A 352 21.35 10.75 8.11
C ARG A 352 21.09 9.35 7.57
N THR A 353 20.07 8.65 8.07
CA THR A 353 19.54 7.44 7.43
C THR A 353 19.16 7.76 5.99
N GLN A 354 19.54 6.89 5.06
CA GLN A 354 19.32 7.08 3.63
C GLN A 354 18.62 5.87 3.05
N SER A 355 17.48 6.07 2.40
CA SER A 355 16.81 5.03 1.62
C SER A 355 16.85 5.37 0.13
N TYR A 356 17.18 4.40 -0.69
CA TYR A 356 17.14 4.51 -2.15
C TYR A 356 16.12 3.54 -2.71
N SER A 357 15.35 3.99 -3.69
CA SER A 357 14.42 3.14 -4.44
C SER A 357 14.66 3.31 -5.94
N ILE A 358 14.61 2.20 -6.67
CA ILE A 358 14.55 2.18 -8.13
C ILE A 358 13.48 1.19 -8.53
N GLU A 359 12.50 1.65 -9.28
CA GLU A 359 11.40 0.86 -9.82
C GLU A 359 11.42 1.00 -11.33
N ALA A 360 11.46 -0.12 -12.05
CA ALA A 360 11.44 -0.15 -13.51
C ALA A 360 10.42 -1.17 -13.97
N SER A 361 9.61 -0.82 -14.97
CA SER A 361 8.63 -1.76 -15.52
C SER A 361 8.44 -1.62 -17.02
N ARG A 362 8.00 -2.71 -17.65
CA ARG A 362 7.72 -2.76 -19.09
C ARG A 362 6.80 -3.91 -19.45
N ARG A 363 5.92 -3.71 -20.43
CA ARG A 363 5.14 -4.78 -21.08
C ARG A 363 5.96 -5.59 -22.08
N LEU A 364 5.78 -6.90 -22.07
CA LEU A 364 6.38 -7.85 -23.01
C LEU A 364 5.28 -8.45 -23.90
N GLY A 365 5.14 -7.93 -25.11
CA GLY A 365 4.03 -8.28 -25.99
C GLY A 365 2.68 -7.78 -25.43
N ASP A 366 1.63 -8.56 -25.62
CA ASP A 366 0.26 -8.11 -25.35
C ASP A 366 -0.23 -8.41 -23.93
N SER A 367 0.34 -9.44 -23.29
CA SER A 367 -0.19 -9.99 -22.04
C SER A 367 0.82 -10.06 -20.90
N TRP A 368 2.12 -9.87 -21.14
CA TRP A 368 3.10 -9.99 -20.08
C TRP A 368 3.58 -8.62 -19.60
N LYS A 369 3.86 -8.49 -18.31
CA LYS A 369 4.54 -7.34 -17.70
C LYS A 369 5.71 -7.84 -16.86
N MET A 370 6.84 -7.16 -16.98
CA MET A 370 8.02 -7.36 -16.16
C MET A 370 8.20 -6.12 -15.27
N ALA A 371 8.46 -6.33 -14.00
CA ALA A 371 8.78 -5.28 -13.04
C ALA A 371 10.04 -5.64 -12.25
N LEU A 372 10.87 -4.63 -11.99
CA LEU A 372 12.07 -4.71 -11.17
C LEU A 372 12.02 -3.60 -10.13
N GLU A 373 12.23 -3.95 -8.87
CA GLU A 373 12.32 -3.00 -7.77
C GLU A 373 13.59 -3.26 -6.97
N LEU A 374 14.40 -2.23 -6.77
CA LEU A 374 15.57 -2.22 -5.92
C LEU A 374 15.34 -1.26 -4.76
N ARG A 375 15.48 -1.74 -3.53
CA ARG A 375 15.48 -0.89 -2.33
C ARG A 375 16.76 -1.10 -1.53
N LEU A 376 17.40 0.00 -1.15
CA LEU A 376 18.62 0.01 -0.35
C LEU A 376 18.46 0.94 0.84
N LEU A 377 18.97 0.53 2.00
CA LEU A 377 18.93 1.31 3.23
C LEU A 377 20.34 1.41 3.82
N THR A 378 20.88 2.62 3.84
CA THR A 378 22.27 2.87 4.26
C THR A 378 22.33 3.90 5.39
N GLN A 379 23.44 3.89 6.14
CA GLN A 379 23.69 4.83 7.26
C GLN A 379 22.58 4.83 8.33
N VAL A 380 21.99 3.66 8.58
CA VAL A 380 20.83 3.53 9.47
C VAL A 380 21.22 3.75 10.92
N ALA A 381 20.71 4.83 11.53
CA ALA A 381 20.98 5.10 12.93
C ALA A 381 20.25 4.10 13.84
N GLU A 382 20.88 3.65 14.94
CA GLU A 382 20.26 2.71 15.90
C GLU A 382 18.97 3.24 16.55
N SER A 383 18.85 4.57 16.62
CA SER A 383 17.67 5.27 17.15
C SER A 383 16.56 5.50 16.12
N ASP A 384 16.76 5.05 14.87
CA ASP A 384 15.81 5.18 13.79
C ASP A 384 14.81 4.02 13.81
N PHE A 385 13.54 4.30 13.49
CA PHE A 385 12.51 3.27 13.41
C PHE A 385 12.84 2.21 12.34
N SER A 386 13.53 2.63 11.28
CA SER A 386 13.99 1.78 10.17
C SER A 386 15.16 0.85 10.53
N TYR A 387 15.77 0.96 11.73
CA TYR A 387 16.93 0.15 12.12
C TYR A 387 16.69 -1.38 12.08
N SER A 388 15.43 -1.79 12.21
CA SER A 388 15.04 -3.20 12.06
C SER A 388 15.29 -3.74 10.64
N LEU A 389 15.43 -2.87 9.65
CA LEU A 389 15.58 -3.20 8.22
C LEU A 389 17.01 -3.03 7.70
N ARG A 390 17.99 -2.75 8.58
CA ARG A 390 19.36 -2.37 8.21
C ARG A 390 20.16 -3.38 7.37
N ASN A 391 19.70 -4.63 7.28
CA ASN A 391 20.30 -5.68 6.44
C ASN A 391 19.34 -6.16 5.33
N ASP A 392 18.27 -5.41 5.06
CA ASP A 392 17.21 -5.84 4.14
C ASP A 392 17.29 -5.12 2.79
N ASP A 393 18.50 -4.75 2.35
CA ASP A 393 18.77 -4.35 0.97
C ASP A 393 18.29 -5.44 0.01
N GLN A 394 17.41 -5.09 -0.93
CA GLN A 394 16.61 -6.07 -1.68
C GLN A 394 16.43 -5.77 -3.16
N LEU A 395 16.37 -6.84 -3.94
CA LEU A 395 15.93 -6.85 -5.34
C LEU A 395 14.68 -7.70 -5.46
N ARG A 396 13.60 -7.09 -5.92
CA ARG A 396 12.38 -7.76 -6.31
C ARG A 396 12.28 -7.77 -7.83
N PHE A 397 12.01 -8.94 -8.38
CA PHE A 397 11.67 -9.12 -9.79
C PHE A 397 10.32 -9.81 -9.88
N GLU A 398 9.42 -9.26 -10.69
CA GLU A 398 8.11 -9.86 -10.96
C GLU A 398 7.89 -10.02 -12.46
N LEU A 399 7.34 -11.17 -12.85
CA LEU A 399 6.83 -11.43 -14.18
C LEU A 399 5.36 -11.84 -14.07
N SER A 400 4.49 -11.05 -14.68
CA SER A 400 3.04 -11.19 -14.57
C SER A 400 2.38 -11.35 -15.94
N TYR A 401 1.43 -12.28 -16.03
CA TYR A 401 0.58 -12.53 -17.19
C TYR A 401 -0.82 -11.99 -16.91
N HIS A 402 -1.27 -11.09 -17.77
CA HIS A 402 -2.58 -10.45 -17.74
C HIS A 402 -3.52 -11.11 -18.76
N PHE A 403 -4.77 -11.34 -18.36
CA PHE A 403 -5.78 -12.02 -19.16
C PHE A 403 -7.07 -11.23 -19.28
#